data_AF-A0A5P8FL41-F1
#
_entry.id   AF-A0A5P8FL41-F1
#
_cell.length_a   1.000
_cell.length_b   1.000
_cell.length_c   1.000
_cell.angle_alpha   90.00
_cell.angle_beta   90.00
_cell.angle_gamma   90.00
#
_symmetry.space_group_name_H-M   'P 1'
#
loop_
_entity.id
_entity.type
_entity.pdbx_description
1 polymer ?
#
loop_
_entity_poly.entity_id
_entity_poly.type
_entity_poly.pdbx_seq_one_letter_code
_entity_poly.pdbx_strand_id
1 'polypeptide(L)'
;MSVLAVLLVAVGVTDLLRSALPVRPRRPVVAAAAGVVLVVATSALAGTLGTAAGRWLAVAAALGLLAWVLTTERTLRTGRAYLLPLAVLLVSGLVPLLWAGAAPEVGGPFARWLAWAELPWAGDPARALLVAGLVLVQLSTGNLVVRLVLTSTGAMRPGHDRGQEELRGGRLLGPLERLFVLGLGLAGEVTAAGLVIAAKGLIRWPELRSHADDEGRHDIDKVTEYFLVGSFVSWLVALGALALAS
;
A
#
# COMPACT_ATOMS: atom_id res chain seq x y z
N MET A 1 -8.36 13.06 -8.94
CA MET A 1 -7.56 11.81 -9.03
C MET A 1 -6.05 12.04 -9.13
N SER A 2 -5.59 13.07 -9.85
CA SER A 2 -4.14 13.37 -10.05
C SER A 2 -3.31 13.42 -8.76
N VAL A 3 -3.78 14.13 -7.74
CA VAL A 3 -3.07 14.29 -6.46
C VAL A 3 -3.07 13.00 -5.65
N LEU A 4 -4.17 12.24 -5.68
CA LEU A 4 -4.21 10.91 -5.06
C LEU A 4 -3.15 10.01 -5.69
N ALA A 5 -3.04 10.00 -7.01
CA ALA A 5 -2.04 9.24 -7.73
C ALA A 5 -0.61 9.62 -7.31
N VAL A 6 -0.31 10.93 -7.23
CA VAL A 6 0.96 11.46 -6.71
C VAL A 6 1.25 10.97 -5.28
N LEU A 7 0.27 11.04 -4.38
CA LEU A 7 0.41 10.59 -3.01
C LEU A 7 0.72 9.08 -2.95
N LEU A 8 -0.04 8.26 -3.68
CA LEU A 8 0.13 6.81 -3.69
C LEU A 8 1.48 6.39 -4.28
N VAL A 9 1.93 7.04 -5.36
CA VAL A 9 3.28 6.84 -5.90
C VAL A 9 4.33 7.19 -4.86
N ALA A 10 4.24 8.36 -4.24
CA ALA A 10 5.23 8.80 -3.27
C ALA A 10 5.27 7.89 -2.02
N VAL A 11 4.11 7.50 -1.48
CA VAL A 11 4.00 6.57 -0.35
C VAL A 11 4.56 5.19 -0.72
N GLY A 12 4.13 4.64 -1.85
CA GLY A 12 4.56 3.32 -2.32
C GLY A 12 6.06 3.24 -2.58
N VAL A 13 6.64 4.23 -3.27
CA VAL A 13 8.10 4.29 -3.48
C VAL A 13 8.85 4.50 -2.16
N THR A 14 8.36 5.38 -1.28
CA THR A 14 9.02 5.62 0.02
C THR A 14 9.05 4.36 0.86
N ASP A 15 7.96 3.61 0.92
CA ASP A 15 7.90 2.35 1.64
C ASP A 15 8.71 1.25 0.97
N LEU A 16 8.79 1.22 -0.37
CA LEU A 16 9.66 0.30 -1.10
C LEU A 16 11.13 0.58 -0.80
N LEU A 17 11.56 1.84 -0.87
CA LEU A 17 12.91 2.27 -0.49
C LEU A 17 13.22 1.91 0.95
N ARG A 18 12.27 2.15 1.87
CA ARG A 18 12.41 1.72 3.26
C ARG A 18 12.61 0.21 3.32
N SER A 19 11.83 -0.59 2.61
CA SER A 19 11.94 -2.06 2.68
C SER A 19 13.28 -2.59 2.15
N ALA A 20 13.88 -1.91 1.18
CA ALA A 20 15.14 -2.32 0.55
C ALA A 20 16.39 -1.84 1.32
N LEU A 21 16.30 -0.75 2.07
CA LEU A 21 17.45 -0.13 2.74
C LEU A 21 17.73 -0.75 4.12
N PRO A 22 19.02 -0.91 4.50
CA PRO A 22 19.40 -1.41 5.81
C PRO A 22 18.90 -0.50 6.95
N VAL A 23 18.59 -1.09 8.10
CA VAL A 23 18.14 -0.36 9.29
C VAL A 23 19.28 0.51 9.82
N ARG A 24 19.12 1.84 9.74
CA ARG A 24 20.06 2.84 10.24
C ARG A 24 19.32 3.91 11.05
N PRO A 25 19.95 4.58 12.04
CA PRO A 25 19.28 5.55 12.90
C PRO A 25 18.68 6.74 12.13
N ARG A 26 19.34 7.18 11.05
CA ARG A 26 18.87 8.27 10.18
C ARG A 26 17.88 7.84 9.08
N ARG A 27 17.60 6.53 8.94
CA ARG A 27 16.71 5.99 7.90
C ARG A 27 15.33 6.69 7.82
N PRO A 28 14.60 6.97 8.93
CA PRO A 28 13.29 7.60 8.80
C PRO A 28 13.36 9.04 8.28
N VAL A 29 14.40 9.80 8.66
CA VAL A 29 14.60 11.18 8.17
C VAL A 29 14.92 11.17 6.68
N VAL A 30 15.81 10.26 6.24
CA VAL A 30 16.15 10.11 4.82
C VAL A 30 14.95 9.66 4.01
N ALA A 31 14.16 8.70 4.51
CA ALA A 31 12.95 8.25 3.84
C ALA A 31 11.88 9.35 3.74
N ALA A 32 11.67 10.12 4.82
CA ALA A 32 10.77 11.25 4.83
C ALA A 32 11.20 12.34 3.83
N ALA A 33 12.48 12.71 3.81
CA ALA A 33 13.02 13.67 2.86
C ALA A 33 12.89 13.18 1.41
N ALA A 34 13.25 11.92 1.15
CA ALA A 34 13.08 11.31 -0.17
C ALA A 34 11.61 11.27 -0.61
N GLY A 35 10.69 10.96 0.30
CA GLY A 35 9.25 10.96 0.02
C GLY A 35 8.69 12.34 -0.31
N VAL A 36 9.13 13.40 0.39
CA VAL A 36 8.75 14.78 0.05
C VAL A 36 9.30 15.17 -1.32
N VAL A 37 10.55 14.83 -1.61
CA VAL A 37 11.14 15.05 -2.95
C VAL A 37 10.35 14.30 -4.02
N LEU A 38 9.91 13.07 -3.75
CA LEU A 38 9.07 12.30 -4.66
C LEU A 38 7.71 12.96 -4.90
N VAL A 39 7.04 13.49 -3.87
CA VAL A 39 5.78 14.26 -4.04
C VAL A 39 6.00 15.45 -4.96
N VAL A 40 7.06 16.23 -4.72
CA VAL A 40 7.35 17.42 -5.55
C VAL A 40 7.70 17.02 -6.98
N ALA A 41 8.58 16.02 -7.17
CA ALA A 41 9.01 15.55 -8.47
C ALA A 41 7.85 14.97 -9.28
N THR A 42 7.04 14.10 -8.69
CA THR A 42 5.87 13.50 -9.35
C THR A 42 4.80 14.55 -9.65
N SER A 43 4.55 15.51 -8.76
CA SER A 43 3.64 16.64 -9.04
C SER A 43 4.14 17.52 -10.18
N ALA A 44 5.45 17.79 -10.24
CA ALA A 44 6.05 18.55 -11.33
C ALA A 44 5.97 17.80 -12.67
N LEU A 45 6.28 16.50 -12.68
CA LEU A 45 6.19 15.65 -13.87
C LEU A 45 4.74 15.51 -14.36
N ALA A 46 3.78 15.45 -13.44
CA ALA A 46 2.34 15.41 -13.73
C ALA A 46 1.75 16.79 -14.07
N GLY A 47 2.55 17.87 -14.02
CA GLY A 47 2.09 19.23 -14.32
C GLY A 47 1.11 19.83 -13.31
N THR A 48 0.88 19.19 -12.15
CA THR A 48 -0.17 19.60 -11.21
C THR A 48 0.20 20.87 -10.43
N LEU A 49 1.49 21.23 -10.36
CA LEU A 49 1.97 22.43 -9.64
C LEU A 49 1.65 23.76 -10.34
N GLY A 50 1.14 23.73 -11.58
CA GLY A 50 0.82 24.93 -12.35
C GLY A 50 -0.29 25.78 -11.72
N THR A 51 -1.23 25.16 -11.01
CA THR A 51 -2.37 25.85 -10.39
C THR A 51 -2.18 26.04 -8.88
N ALA A 52 -2.89 27.01 -8.30
CA ALA A 52 -2.89 27.20 -6.84
C ALA A 52 -3.46 25.99 -6.10
N ALA A 53 -4.56 25.41 -6.60
CA ALA A 53 -5.18 24.22 -6.02
C ALA A 53 -4.22 23.02 -6.02
N GLY A 54 -3.51 22.78 -7.13
CA GLY A 54 -2.55 21.69 -7.22
C GLY A 54 -1.35 21.85 -6.29
N ARG A 55 -0.85 23.08 -6.09
CA ARG A 55 0.20 23.35 -5.09
C ARG A 55 -0.27 23.05 -3.66
N TRP A 56 -1.47 23.50 -3.28
CA TRP A 56 -2.02 23.21 -1.94
C TRP A 56 -2.23 21.72 -1.72
N LEU A 57 -2.75 21.03 -2.71
CA LEU A 57 -2.96 19.59 -2.65
C LEU A 57 -1.63 18.80 -2.62
N ALA A 58 -0.58 19.28 -3.30
CA ALA A 58 0.76 18.70 -3.20
C ALA A 58 1.36 18.89 -1.79
N VAL A 59 1.14 20.05 -1.16
CA VAL A 59 1.52 20.28 0.25
C VAL A 59 0.77 19.33 1.17
N ALA A 60 -0.55 19.19 0.99
CA ALA A 60 -1.35 18.24 1.77
C ALA A 60 -0.86 16.79 1.61
N ALA A 61 -0.52 16.37 0.38
CA ALA A 61 0.06 15.07 0.11
C ALA A 61 1.43 14.88 0.80
N ALA A 62 2.30 15.89 0.76
CA ALA A 62 3.59 15.85 1.46
C ALA A 62 3.41 15.75 2.97
N LEU A 63 2.48 16.50 3.56
CA LEU A 63 2.17 16.42 4.99
C LEU A 63 1.59 15.06 5.37
N GLY A 64 0.68 14.52 4.56
CA GLY A 64 0.13 13.16 4.74
C GLY A 64 1.22 12.09 4.71
N LEU A 65 2.13 12.16 3.73
CA LEU A 65 3.28 11.26 3.62
C LEU A 65 4.21 11.37 4.84
N LEU A 66 4.54 12.59 5.27
CA LEU A 66 5.38 12.81 6.44
C LEU A 66 4.73 12.24 7.69
N ALA A 67 3.43 12.50 7.90
CA ALA A 67 2.67 11.94 9.00
C ALA A 67 2.68 10.41 8.95
N TRP A 68 2.49 9.80 7.77
CA TRP A 68 2.55 8.34 7.58
C TRP A 68 3.90 7.76 7.99
N VAL A 69 4.99 8.33 7.49
CA VAL A 69 6.36 7.85 7.79
C VAL A 69 6.67 7.99 9.27
N LEU A 70 6.36 9.14 9.88
CA LEU A 70 6.66 9.42 11.28
C LEU A 70 5.83 8.55 12.23
N THR A 71 4.54 8.39 11.97
CA THR A 71 3.65 7.56 12.80
C THR A 71 3.99 6.09 12.67
N THR A 72 4.25 5.60 11.45
CA THR A 72 4.68 4.21 11.24
C THR A 72 6.00 3.92 11.93
N GLU A 73 7.01 4.79 11.80
CA GLU A 73 8.29 4.61 12.48
C GLU A 73 8.13 4.62 14.01
N ARG A 74 7.34 5.56 14.54
CA ARG A 74 7.07 5.65 15.99
C ARG A 74 6.38 4.39 16.50
N THR A 75 5.36 3.91 15.80
CA THR A 75 4.63 2.69 16.15
C THR A 75 5.52 1.47 16.10
N LEU A 76 6.33 1.32 15.04
CA LEU A 76 7.24 0.17 14.91
C LEU A 76 8.38 0.16 15.93
N ARG A 77 8.79 1.33 16.43
CA ARG A 77 9.80 1.46 17.51
C ARG A 77 9.21 1.24 18.89
N THR A 78 8.06 1.84 19.17
CA THR A 78 7.48 1.87 20.53
C THR A 78 6.53 0.71 20.80
N GLY A 79 6.04 0.03 19.75
CA GLY A 79 5.06 -1.04 19.87
C GLY A 79 3.70 -0.56 20.38
N ARG A 80 3.32 0.70 20.10
CA ARG A 80 2.06 1.32 20.56
C ARG A 80 1.35 2.08 19.44
N ALA A 81 0.05 2.32 19.65
CA ALA A 81 -0.81 3.15 18.79
C ALA A 81 -0.87 2.72 17.31
N TYR A 82 -1.07 1.42 17.05
CA TYR A 82 -1.12 0.86 15.69
C TYR A 82 -2.23 1.41 14.80
N LEU A 83 -3.31 1.92 15.39
CA LEU A 83 -4.41 2.53 14.65
C LEU A 83 -4.07 3.91 14.10
N LEU A 84 -3.10 4.62 14.70
CA LEU A 84 -2.72 5.97 14.28
C LEU A 84 -2.17 6.03 12.85
N PRO A 85 -1.15 5.24 12.44
CA PRO A 85 -0.68 5.26 11.07
C PRO A 85 -1.78 4.84 10.07
N LEU A 86 -2.64 3.89 10.42
CA LEU A 86 -3.78 3.49 9.58
C LEU A 86 -4.76 4.65 9.37
N ALA A 87 -5.10 5.38 10.43
CA ALA A 87 -5.96 6.56 10.35
C ALA A 87 -5.30 7.67 9.51
N VAL A 88 -4.00 7.90 9.67
CA VAL A 88 -3.25 8.87 8.88
C VAL A 88 -3.27 8.51 7.39
N LEU A 89 -3.02 7.25 7.04
CA LEU A 89 -3.08 6.79 5.66
C LEU A 89 -4.47 7.01 5.06
N LEU A 90 -5.52 6.59 5.78
CA LEU A 90 -6.91 6.75 5.36
C LEU A 90 -7.26 8.22 5.13
N VAL A 91 -7.01 9.10 6.12
CA VAL A 91 -7.30 10.53 6.01
C VAL A 91 -6.51 11.17 4.88
N SER A 92 -5.21 10.84 4.75
CA SER A 92 -4.37 11.38 3.68
C SER A 92 -4.84 10.98 2.28
N GLY A 93 -5.43 9.80 2.12
CA GLY A 93 -6.03 9.34 0.86
C GLY A 93 -7.41 9.94 0.59
N LEU A 94 -8.22 10.15 1.63
CA LEU A 94 -9.57 10.74 1.50
C LEU A 94 -9.52 12.23 1.14
N VAL A 95 -8.54 12.98 1.64
CA VAL A 95 -8.42 14.42 1.34
C VAL A 95 -8.33 14.68 -0.18
N PRO A 96 -7.42 14.07 -0.96
CA PRO A 96 -7.42 14.22 -2.41
C PRO A 96 -8.70 13.77 -3.12
N LEU A 97 -9.46 12.82 -2.55
CA LEU A 97 -10.72 12.35 -3.11
C LEU A 97 -11.85 13.36 -2.91
N LEU A 98 -11.96 13.94 -1.72
CA LEU A 98 -12.97 14.96 -1.41
C LEU A 98 -12.77 16.25 -2.22
N TRP A 99 -11.52 16.56 -2.59
CA TRP A 99 -11.17 17.69 -3.44
C TRP A 99 -10.90 17.29 -4.89
N ALA A 100 -11.35 16.10 -5.33
CA ALA A 100 -11.03 15.59 -6.67
C ALA A 100 -11.47 16.52 -7.81
N GLY A 101 -12.60 17.21 -7.66
CA GLY A 101 -13.11 18.17 -8.67
C GLY A 101 -12.30 19.47 -8.77
N ALA A 102 -11.51 19.82 -7.75
CA ALA A 102 -10.60 20.96 -7.77
C ALA A 102 -9.16 20.58 -8.17
N ALA A 103 -8.89 19.28 -8.31
CA ALA A 103 -7.56 18.78 -8.63
C ALA A 103 -7.24 19.03 -10.12
N PRO A 104 -6.07 19.57 -10.45
CA PRO A 104 -5.67 19.76 -11.85
C PRO A 104 -5.61 18.43 -12.59
N GLU A 105 -5.89 18.46 -13.89
CA GLU A 105 -5.68 17.32 -14.76
C GLU A 105 -4.20 16.93 -14.83
N VAL A 106 -3.92 15.65 -15.07
CA VAL A 106 -2.54 15.17 -15.24
C VAL A 106 -2.06 15.56 -16.63
N GLY A 107 -1.00 16.36 -16.66
CA GLY A 107 -0.34 16.80 -17.89
C GLY A 107 1.18 16.76 -17.76
N GLY A 108 1.85 17.76 -18.32
CA GLY A 108 3.28 17.97 -18.14
C GLY A 108 4.18 16.95 -18.87
N PRO A 109 5.45 16.81 -18.44
CA PRO A 109 6.39 15.84 -19.00
C PRO A 109 5.88 14.39 -18.99
N PHE A 110 5.15 13.98 -17.95
CA PHE A 110 4.64 12.62 -17.84
C PHE A 110 3.63 12.30 -18.94
N ALA A 111 2.63 13.17 -19.15
CA ALA A 111 1.64 12.98 -20.22
C ALA A 111 2.29 12.98 -21.62
N ARG A 112 3.30 13.83 -21.84
CA ARG A 112 4.05 13.86 -23.11
C ARG A 112 4.84 12.57 -23.34
N TRP A 113 5.49 12.05 -22.30
CA TRP A 113 6.20 10.77 -22.37
C TRP A 113 5.23 9.62 -22.64
N LEU A 114 4.07 9.62 -21.98
CA LEU A 114 3.06 8.58 -22.15
C LEU A 114 2.50 8.54 -23.58
N ALA A 115 2.23 9.73 -24.14
CA ALA A 115 1.80 9.87 -25.54
C ALA A 115 2.87 9.40 -26.52
N TRP A 116 4.14 9.70 -26.26
CA TRP A 116 5.27 9.21 -27.07
C TRP A 116 5.47 7.69 -26.97
N ALA A 117 5.22 7.11 -25.79
CA ALA A 117 5.42 5.68 -25.55
C ALA A 117 4.36 4.79 -26.21
N GLU A 118 3.23 5.38 -26.66
CA GLU A 118 2.13 4.70 -27.37
C GLU A 118 1.69 3.38 -26.71
N LEU A 119 1.70 3.34 -25.37
CA LEU A 119 1.40 2.14 -24.62
C LEU A 119 -0.09 1.77 -24.77
N PRO A 120 -0.43 0.56 -25.22
CA PRO A 120 -1.80 0.19 -25.56
C PRO A 120 -2.76 0.19 -24.35
N TRP A 121 -2.21 0.07 -23.14
CA TRP A 121 -2.95 0.03 -21.87
C TRP A 121 -2.87 1.35 -21.09
N ALA A 122 -2.07 2.33 -21.54
CA ALA A 122 -1.82 3.55 -20.79
C ALA A 122 -3.02 4.50 -20.73
N GLY A 123 -3.93 4.44 -21.72
CA GLY A 123 -5.16 5.23 -21.74
C GLY A 123 -4.93 6.70 -21.34
N ASP A 124 -5.74 7.19 -20.39
CA ASP A 124 -5.62 8.52 -19.79
C ASP A 124 -4.39 8.64 -18.85
N PRO A 125 -3.56 9.70 -18.97
CA PRO A 125 -2.43 9.95 -18.07
C PRO A 125 -2.77 9.93 -16.58
N ALA A 126 -3.95 10.41 -16.17
CA ALA A 126 -4.33 10.39 -14.77
C ALA A 126 -4.59 8.96 -14.28
N ARG A 127 -5.28 8.14 -15.09
CA ARG A 127 -5.46 6.71 -14.83
C ARG A 127 -4.13 5.96 -14.80
N ALA A 128 -3.22 6.19 -15.74
CA ALA A 128 -1.90 5.55 -15.77
C ALA A 128 -1.09 5.83 -14.49
N LEU A 129 -1.04 7.11 -14.07
CA LEU A 129 -0.34 7.50 -12.85
C LEU A 129 -0.98 6.89 -11.60
N LEU A 130 -2.32 6.82 -11.57
CA LEU A 130 -3.06 6.20 -10.47
C LEU A 130 -2.76 4.71 -10.38
N VAL A 131 -2.86 3.97 -11.48
CA VAL A 131 -2.54 2.53 -11.54
C VAL A 131 -1.09 2.28 -11.11
N ALA A 132 -0.13 3.10 -11.55
CA ALA A 132 1.26 3.00 -11.11
C ALA A 132 1.38 3.16 -9.58
N GLY A 133 0.72 4.17 -9.00
CA GLY A 133 0.67 4.37 -7.56
C GLY A 133 0.06 3.19 -6.81
N LEU A 134 -1.05 2.64 -7.31
CA LEU A 134 -1.71 1.49 -6.72
C LEU A 134 -0.83 0.23 -6.75
N VAL A 135 -0.17 -0.04 -7.87
CA VAL A 135 0.82 -1.14 -8.00
C VAL A 135 1.94 -0.99 -6.96
N LEU A 136 2.48 0.22 -6.80
CA LEU A 136 3.53 0.49 -5.81
C LEU A 136 3.04 0.26 -4.37
N VAL A 137 1.80 0.63 -4.06
CA VAL A 137 1.17 0.34 -2.76
C VAL A 137 1.07 -1.16 -2.51
N GLN A 138 0.74 -1.97 -3.53
CA GLN A 138 0.68 -3.43 -3.39
C GLN A 138 2.02 -4.06 -3.03
N LEU A 139 3.13 -3.46 -3.48
CA LEU A 139 4.47 -4.03 -3.29
C LEU A 139 5.00 -3.92 -1.87
N SER A 140 4.85 -2.75 -1.24
CA SER A 140 5.44 -2.48 0.09
C SER A 140 4.44 -1.96 1.11
N THR A 141 3.67 -0.92 0.78
CA THR A 141 2.74 -0.28 1.72
C THR A 141 1.67 -1.25 2.20
N GLY A 142 1.15 -2.11 1.32
CA GLY A 142 0.18 -3.16 1.69
C GLY A 142 0.73 -4.13 2.74
N ASN A 143 2.03 -4.45 2.72
CA ASN A 143 2.65 -5.28 3.75
C ASN A 143 2.69 -4.56 5.10
N LEU A 144 2.99 -3.26 5.11
CA LEU A 144 2.95 -2.44 6.32
C LEU A 144 1.53 -2.35 6.89
N VAL A 145 0.52 -2.17 6.03
CA VAL A 145 -0.89 -2.14 6.45
C VAL A 145 -1.30 -3.47 7.09
N VAL A 146 -1.03 -4.60 6.42
CA VAL A 146 -1.32 -5.94 6.97
C VAL A 146 -0.65 -6.12 8.33
N ARG A 147 0.63 -5.74 8.44
CA ARG A 147 1.38 -5.84 9.68
C ARG A 147 0.81 -4.97 10.80
N LEU A 148 0.43 -3.73 10.49
CA LEU A 148 -0.18 -2.81 11.45
C LEU A 148 -1.52 -3.34 11.96
N VAL A 149 -2.35 -3.91 11.07
CA VAL A 149 -3.64 -4.51 11.46
C VAL A 149 -3.43 -5.76 12.32
N LEU A 150 -2.57 -6.69 11.90
CA LEU A 150 -2.26 -7.90 12.67
C LEU A 150 -1.72 -7.60 14.07
N THR A 151 -0.90 -6.56 14.19
CA THR A 151 -0.38 -6.15 15.49
C THR A 151 -1.47 -5.46 16.33
N SER A 152 -2.41 -4.76 15.69
CA SER A 152 -3.53 -4.11 16.38
C SER A 152 -4.57 -5.09 16.94
N THR A 153 -4.77 -6.24 16.29
CA THR A 153 -5.67 -7.30 16.77
C THR A 153 -5.01 -8.21 17.80
N GLY A 154 -3.70 -8.09 18.01
CA GLY A 154 -2.94 -8.96 18.91
C GLY A 154 -2.54 -10.31 18.28
N ALA A 155 -2.89 -10.53 17.01
CA ALA A 155 -2.53 -11.71 16.24
C ALA A 155 -1.02 -11.79 15.91
N MET A 156 -0.31 -10.66 15.94
CA MET A 156 1.15 -10.60 15.81
C MET A 156 1.76 -9.89 17.04
N ARG A 157 2.82 -10.47 17.63
CA ARG A 157 3.53 -9.86 18.77
C ARG A 157 4.74 -9.03 18.31
N PRO A 158 4.95 -7.81 18.85
CA PRO A 158 6.09 -6.99 18.49
C PRO A 158 7.42 -7.67 18.85
N GLY A 159 8.22 -8.00 17.85
CA GLY A 159 9.63 -8.34 18.00
C GLY A 159 10.00 -9.81 18.19
N HIS A 160 9.04 -10.73 18.33
CA HIS A 160 9.32 -12.17 18.35
C HIS A 160 9.37 -12.77 16.93
N ASP A 161 8.58 -12.25 15.99
CA ASP A 161 8.46 -12.83 14.64
C ASP A 161 9.40 -12.21 13.59
N ARG A 162 10.31 -11.32 14.00
CA ARG A 162 11.28 -10.69 13.07
C ARG A 162 12.16 -11.71 12.35
N GLY A 163 12.41 -12.87 12.97
CA GLY A 163 13.29 -13.92 12.44
C GLY A 163 12.61 -14.96 11.55
N GLN A 164 11.28 -15.16 11.64
CA GLN A 164 10.57 -16.18 10.83
C GLN A 164 10.10 -15.63 9.46
N GLU A 165 9.86 -14.32 9.34
CA GLU A 165 9.58 -13.65 8.06
C GLU A 165 10.85 -13.35 7.22
N GLU A 166 12.05 -13.61 7.76
CA GLU A 166 13.34 -13.23 7.18
C GLU A 166 13.89 -14.23 6.15
N LEU A 167 13.26 -15.41 6.04
CA LEU A 167 13.44 -16.30 4.90
C LEU A 167 12.75 -15.70 3.68
N ARG A 168 13.58 -15.13 2.78
CA ARG A 168 13.27 -14.25 1.64
C ARG A 168 12.06 -14.62 0.75
N GLY A 169 11.53 -15.84 0.80
CA GLY A 169 10.38 -16.29 0.01
C GLY A 169 9.02 -15.74 0.48
N GLY A 170 8.80 -15.53 1.78
CA GLY A 170 7.48 -15.12 2.31
C GLY A 170 7.07 -13.68 1.96
N ARG A 171 8.05 -12.79 1.77
CA ARG A 171 7.79 -11.35 1.54
C ARG A 171 7.28 -11.02 0.14
N LEU A 172 7.53 -11.89 -0.84
CA LEU A 172 7.15 -11.65 -2.23
C LEU A 172 5.82 -12.29 -2.61
N LEU A 173 5.46 -13.39 -1.94
CA LEU A 173 4.22 -14.12 -2.27
C LEU A 173 2.97 -13.25 -2.06
N GLY A 174 2.86 -12.57 -0.92
CA GLY A 174 1.72 -11.70 -0.62
C GLY A 174 1.53 -10.54 -1.63
N PRO A 175 2.57 -9.75 -1.93
CA PRO A 175 2.52 -8.75 -2.99
C PRO A 175 2.16 -9.32 -4.37
N LEU A 176 2.70 -10.48 -4.75
CA LEU A 176 2.42 -11.09 -6.05
C LEU A 176 0.94 -11.49 -6.19
N GLU A 177 0.35 -12.06 -5.14
CA GLU A 177 -1.08 -12.40 -5.13
C GLU A 177 -1.96 -11.15 -5.24
N ARG A 178 -1.60 -10.11 -4.49
CA ARG A 178 -2.26 -8.80 -4.55
C ARG A 178 -2.18 -8.17 -5.93
N LEU A 179 -1.04 -8.28 -6.61
CA LEU A 179 -0.85 -7.80 -7.98
C LEU A 179 -1.62 -8.65 -8.98
N PHE A 180 -1.70 -9.96 -8.77
CA PHE A 180 -2.47 -10.85 -9.62
C PHE A 180 -3.97 -10.52 -9.56
N VAL A 181 -4.53 -10.33 -8.36
CA VAL A 181 -5.93 -9.92 -8.20
C VAL A 181 -6.19 -8.52 -8.75
N LEU A 182 -5.31 -7.55 -8.48
CA LEU A 182 -5.43 -6.21 -9.05
C LEU A 182 -5.38 -6.25 -10.59
N GLY A 183 -4.43 -7.00 -11.16
CA GLY A 183 -4.26 -7.14 -12.61
C GLY A 183 -5.45 -7.79 -13.29
N LEU A 184 -5.97 -8.90 -12.74
CA LEU A 184 -7.19 -9.54 -13.25
C LEU A 184 -8.40 -8.60 -13.15
N GLY A 185 -8.54 -7.88 -12.04
CA GLY A 185 -9.59 -6.88 -11.89
C GLY A 185 -9.51 -5.75 -12.91
N LEU A 186 -8.30 -5.22 -13.16
CA LEU A 186 -8.07 -4.19 -14.17
C LEU A 186 -8.30 -4.70 -15.61
N ALA A 187 -8.11 -6.00 -15.85
CA ALA A 187 -8.43 -6.65 -17.11
C ALA A 187 -9.93 -6.95 -17.30
N GLY A 188 -10.77 -6.68 -16.28
CA GLY A 188 -12.20 -6.99 -16.29
C GLY A 188 -12.54 -8.43 -15.87
N GLU A 189 -11.54 -9.24 -15.53
CA GLU A 189 -11.68 -10.66 -15.17
C GLU A 189 -11.95 -10.85 -13.66
N VAL A 190 -13.00 -10.21 -13.17
CA VAL A 190 -13.39 -10.25 -11.74
C VAL A 190 -13.69 -11.68 -11.28
N THR A 191 -14.23 -12.52 -12.16
CA THR A 191 -14.50 -13.94 -11.87
C THR A 191 -13.20 -14.71 -11.65
N ALA A 192 -12.18 -14.50 -12.48
CA ALA A 192 -10.88 -15.13 -12.30
C ALA A 192 -10.20 -14.66 -11.01
N ALA A 193 -10.30 -13.35 -10.69
CA ALA A 193 -9.80 -12.82 -9.42
C ALA A 193 -10.49 -13.48 -8.22
N GLY A 194 -11.80 -13.67 -8.27
CA GLY A 194 -12.57 -14.37 -7.24
C GLY A 194 -12.16 -15.84 -7.07
N LEU A 195 -11.89 -16.54 -8.18
CA LEU A 195 -11.42 -17.93 -8.14
C LEU A 195 -10.07 -18.07 -7.42
N VAL A 196 -9.13 -17.15 -7.68
CA VAL A 196 -7.82 -17.14 -7.00
C VAL A 196 -7.98 -16.94 -5.50
N ILE A 197 -8.84 -16.01 -5.10
CA ILE A 197 -9.14 -15.75 -3.69
C ILE A 197 -9.74 -17.00 -3.03
N ALA A 198 -10.72 -17.63 -3.68
CA ALA A 198 -11.37 -18.83 -3.20
C ALA A 198 -10.39 -20.02 -3.08
N ALA A 199 -9.56 -20.25 -4.09
CA ALA A 199 -8.56 -21.31 -4.10
C ALA A 199 -7.55 -21.14 -2.95
N LYS A 200 -7.04 -19.92 -2.72
CA LYS A 200 -6.14 -19.64 -1.59
C LYS A 200 -6.83 -19.90 -0.24
N GLY A 201 -8.10 -19.54 -0.12
CA GLY A 201 -8.90 -19.80 1.09
C GLY A 201 -9.05 -21.30 1.38
N LEU A 202 -9.30 -22.12 0.35
CA LEU A 202 -9.46 -23.57 0.47
C LEU A 202 -8.17 -24.28 0.88
N ILE A 203 -7.02 -23.88 0.33
CA ILE A 203 -5.72 -24.51 0.60
C ILE A 203 -5.27 -24.28 2.05
N ARG A 204 -5.70 -23.18 2.70
CA ARG A 204 -5.35 -22.87 4.09
C ARG A 204 -6.19 -23.60 5.14
N TRP A 205 -7.34 -24.17 4.74
CA TRP A 205 -8.29 -24.82 5.65
C TRP A 205 -7.76 -26.10 6.35
N PRO A 206 -6.93 -26.95 5.71
CA PRO A 206 -6.34 -28.12 6.36
C PRO A 206 -5.30 -27.77 7.43
N GLU A 207 -4.45 -26.75 7.20
CA GLU A 207 -3.40 -26.30 8.13
C GLU A 207 -3.99 -25.79 9.46
N LEU A 208 -5.16 -25.14 9.38
CA LEU A 208 -5.93 -24.68 10.55
C LEU A 208 -6.52 -25.85 11.37
N ARG A 209 -6.85 -26.97 10.70
CA ARG A 209 -7.39 -28.16 11.39
C ARG A 209 -6.30 -29.01 12.02
N SER A 210 -5.14 -29.16 11.38
CA SER A 210 -4.02 -29.93 11.96
C SER A 210 -3.45 -29.31 13.24
N HIS A 211 -3.49 -27.98 13.38
CA HIS A 211 -3.05 -27.33 14.62
C HIS A 211 -4.12 -27.34 15.72
N ALA A 212 -5.39 -27.60 15.39
CA ALA A 212 -6.47 -27.70 16.36
C ALA A 212 -6.44 -29.03 17.16
N ASP A 213 -5.81 -30.07 16.62
CA ASP A 213 -5.78 -31.41 17.21
C ASP A 213 -4.54 -31.69 18.10
N ASP A 214 -3.44 -30.91 17.98
CA ASP A 214 -2.15 -31.28 18.61
C ASP A 214 -1.68 -30.45 19.84
N GLU A 215 -2.10 -29.19 20.07
CA GLU A 215 -1.60 -28.39 21.22
C GLU A 215 -2.64 -27.42 21.82
N GLY A 216 -2.49 -27.07 23.12
CA GLY A 216 -3.51 -26.40 23.94
C GLY A 216 -4.21 -25.15 23.34
N ARG A 217 -5.53 -25.06 23.58
CA ARG A 217 -6.53 -24.07 23.07
C ARG A 217 -6.14 -22.58 23.02
N HIS A 218 -5.08 -22.11 23.69
CA HIS A 218 -4.73 -20.68 23.77
C HIS A 218 -3.71 -20.17 22.73
N ASP A 219 -2.95 -21.05 22.06
CA ASP A 219 -2.07 -20.64 20.95
C ASP A 219 -2.69 -20.90 19.57
N ILE A 220 -3.63 -21.84 19.45
CA ILE A 220 -4.39 -22.12 18.22
C ILE A 220 -5.20 -20.91 17.75
N ASP A 221 -5.86 -20.21 18.69
CA ASP A 221 -6.69 -19.04 18.38
C ASP A 221 -5.86 -17.93 17.72
N LYS A 222 -4.62 -17.72 18.16
CA LYS A 222 -3.74 -16.66 17.64
C LYS A 222 -3.22 -16.96 16.24
N VAL A 223 -2.80 -18.21 15.98
CA VAL A 223 -2.31 -18.63 14.66
C VAL A 223 -3.43 -18.57 13.63
N THR A 224 -4.62 -19.03 14.01
CA THR A 224 -5.83 -18.96 13.18
C THR A 224 -6.21 -17.51 12.88
N GLU A 225 -6.23 -16.65 13.91
CA GLU A 225 -6.52 -15.23 13.74
C GLU A 225 -5.49 -14.54 12.86
N TYR A 226 -4.19 -14.82 13.04
CA TYR A 226 -3.12 -14.29 12.20
C TYR A 226 -3.34 -14.60 10.72
N PHE A 227 -3.64 -15.86 10.39
CA PHE A 227 -3.83 -16.27 9.01
C PHE A 227 -5.11 -15.69 8.40
N LEU A 228 -6.22 -15.68 9.14
CA LEU A 228 -7.51 -15.21 8.67
C LEU A 228 -7.51 -13.69 8.48
N VAL A 229 -7.12 -12.94 9.53
CA VAL A 229 -7.02 -11.48 9.48
C VAL A 229 -5.97 -11.05 8.45
N GLY A 230 -4.83 -11.72 8.40
CA GLY A 230 -3.75 -11.39 7.46
C GLY A 230 -4.17 -11.53 5.99
N SER A 231 -4.83 -12.64 5.64
CA SER A 231 -5.37 -12.82 4.29
C SER A 231 -6.47 -11.82 3.97
N PHE A 232 -7.45 -11.65 4.88
CA PHE A 232 -8.58 -10.76 4.66
C PHE A 232 -8.15 -9.31 4.43
N VAL A 233 -7.23 -8.80 5.26
CA VAL A 233 -6.67 -7.45 5.10
C VAL A 233 -5.89 -7.33 3.80
N SER A 234 -5.10 -8.35 3.41
CA SER A 234 -4.36 -8.32 2.15
C SER A 234 -5.30 -8.23 0.93
N TRP A 235 -6.40 -8.97 0.95
CA TRP A 235 -7.43 -8.90 -0.10
C TRP A 235 -8.16 -7.56 -0.11
N LEU A 236 -8.52 -7.02 1.06
CA LEU A 236 -9.14 -5.69 1.16
C LEU A 236 -8.25 -4.60 0.56
N VAL A 237 -6.93 -4.67 0.77
CA VAL A 237 -5.99 -3.73 0.17
C VAL A 237 -6.01 -3.83 -1.35
N ALA A 238 -6.05 -5.04 -1.92
CA ALA A 238 -6.14 -5.24 -3.37
C ALA A 238 -7.48 -4.82 -3.98
N LEU A 239 -8.59 -5.16 -3.33
CA LEU A 239 -9.92 -4.80 -3.80
C LEU A 239 -10.18 -3.29 -3.64
N GLY A 240 -9.70 -2.67 -2.56
CA GLY A 240 -9.75 -1.21 -2.40
C GLY A 240 -8.94 -0.49 -3.47
N ALA A 241 -7.77 -1.02 -3.83
CA ALA A 241 -6.99 -0.49 -4.94
C ALA A 241 -7.73 -0.63 -6.28
N LEU A 242 -8.35 -1.78 -6.53
CA LEU A 242 -9.15 -1.99 -7.73
C LEU A 242 -10.35 -1.03 -7.81
N ALA A 243 -11.07 -0.82 -6.71
CA ALA A 243 -12.21 0.09 -6.63
C ALA A 243 -11.82 1.56 -6.87
N LEU A 244 -10.59 1.95 -6.54
CA LEU A 244 -10.07 3.29 -6.88
C LEU A 244 -9.72 3.43 -8.36
N ALA A 245 -9.40 2.33 -9.04
CA ALA A 245 -8.97 2.31 -10.43
C ALA A 245 -10.12 2.07 -11.44
N SER A 246 -11.24 1.52 -10.98
CA SER A 246 -12.47 1.31 -11.76
C SER A 246 -13.20 2.63 -12.00
#